data_AF-A0K0B7-F1
#
_entry.id   AF-A0K0B7-F1
#
_cell.length_a   1.000
_cell.length_b   1.000
_cell.length_c   1.000
_cell.angle_alpha   90.00
_cell.angle_beta   90.00
_cell.angle_gamma   90.00
#
_symmetry.space_group_name_H-M   'P 1'
#
loop_
_entity.id
_entity.type
_entity.pdbx_description
1 polymer ?
#
loop_
_entity_poly.entity_id
_entity_poly.type
_entity_poly.pdbx_seq_one_letter_code
_entity_poly.pdbx_strand_id
1 'polypeptide(L)'
;MLRDMSALWGKRMMVLAAVVPGLLAAALSGCEYAGDGSPPGPAASPPRSTSGPDRPDSGNAPDSPTVPPERTNDEQLRRLLGPPGTDQLPYVTATGGAAAWSTEVPAGDYLLTAACVAAQYAVLEVRLAGAAPEESNLLCHARRFMRLNHQGGLITARVTAAAEPRFGASGFRLEPYPDAPGSTAEPAAGWAAEQLGPAQPAEVRGYPVPGRWHRSGPVGSPGMLTLTFACEGTGAVEITVLNPNGDDLLSGSGFPCGAPRPTDIPVGPDGILVRVDSIHAPVRTAYSLKPSAGSGF
;
A
#
# COMPACT_ATOMS: atom_id res chain seq x y z
N MET A 1 -8.33 -30.55 60.84
CA MET A 1 -7.56 -31.57 60.08
C MET A 1 -6.82 -30.83 58.97
N LEU A 2 -5.64 -30.27 59.25
CA LEU A 2 -4.30 -30.86 59.00
C LEU A 2 -4.09 -31.28 57.53
N ARG A 3 -3.51 -30.41 56.70
CA ARG A 3 -2.07 -30.49 56.36
C ARG A 3 -1.62 -29.35 55.43
N ASP A 4 -0.62 -28.63 55.90
CA ASP A 4 0.37 -27.90 55.13
C ASP A 4 1.09 -28.81 54.12
N MET A 5 1.50 -28.26 52.97
CA MET A 5 2.84 -28.48 52.40
C MET A 5 3.30 -27.23 51.63
N SER A 6 4.40 -26.67 52.13
CA SER A 6 5.20 -25.56 51.61
C SER A 6 6.18 -26.01 50.52
N ALA A 7 6.50 -25.10 49.59
CA ALA A 7 7.82 -24.91 48.92
C ALA A 7 7.66 -23.68 47.99
N LEU A 8 8.28 -22.51 48.11
CA LEU A 8 9.58 -22.07 48.62
C LEU A 8 10.76 -22.48 47.75
N TRP A 9 10.88 -21.92 46.55
CA TRP A 9 12.15 -21.72 45.84
C TRP A 9 12.13 -20.38 45.09
N GLY A 10 12.82 -19.40 45.67
CA GLY A 10 13.28 -18.23 44.92
C GLY A 10 14.63 -18.51 44.27
N LYS A 11 14.93 -17.81 43.17
CA LYS A 11 16.24 -17.22 42.91
C LYS A 11 16.18 -16.26 41.72
N ARG A 12 16.61 -15.03 41.99
CA ARG A 12 16.93 -13.99 41.01
C ARG A 12 18.09 -14.47 40.15
N MET A 13 17.97 -14.40 38.82
CA MET A 13 19.14 -14.40 37.93
C MET A 13 19.48 -12.98 37.54
N MET A 14 20.64 -12.53 38.02
CA MET A 14 21.40 -11.42 37.47
C MET A 14 21.85 -11.80 36.05
N VAL A 15 21.57 -10.95 35.07
CA VAL A 15 22.29 -10.98 33.79
C VAL A 15 23.42 -9.97 33.88
N LEU A 16 24.63 -10.50 33.99
CA LEU A 16 25.90 -9.77 33.91
C LEU A 16 26.10 -9.24 32.48
N ALA A 17 26.38 -7.95 32.39
CA ALA A 17 26.93 -7.31 31.22
C ALA A 17 28.31 -7.90 30.89
N ALA A 18 28.53 -8.24 29.62
CA ALA A 18 29.85 -8.48 29.06
C ALA A 18 30.02 -7.62 27.80
N VAL A 19 30.90 -6.63 27.93
CA VAL A 19 31.45 -5.80 26.84
C VAL A 19 32.58 -6.60 26.19
N VAL A 20 32.57 -6.72 24.86
CA VAL A 20 33.75 -7.08 24.06
C VAL A 20 33.81 -6.20 22.81
N PRO A 21 34.89 -5.41 22.60
CA PRO A 21 35.13 -4.69 21.36
C PRO A 21 35.90 -5.58 20.38
N GLY A 22 35.53 -5.55 19.10
CA GLY A 22 36.19 -6.29 18.05
C GLY A 22 36.18 -5.53 16.72
N LEU A 23 37.24 -4.75 16.50
CA LEU A 23 37.61 -4.17 15.22
C LEU A 23 37.76 -5.27 14.15
N LEU A 24 37.07 -5.11 13.02
CA LEU A 24 37.42 -5.78 11.77
C LEU A 24 37.36 -4.75 10.64
N ALA A 25 38.54 -4.21 10.34
CA ALA A 25 38.82 -3.46 9.15
C ALA A 25 38.86 -4.44 7.96
N ALA A 26 37.96 -4.26 6.99
CA ALA A 26 38.07 -4.87 5.68
C ALA A 26 38.57 -3.81 4.70
N ALA A 27 39.86 -3.90 4.37
CA ALA A 27 40.46 -3.27 3.22
C ALA A 27 40.22 -4.17 2.00
N LEU A 28 39.60 -3.66 0.94
CA LEU A 28 39.70 -4.25 -0.40
C LEU A 28 39.82 -3.15 -1.45
N SER A 29 41.07 -2.99 -1.91
CA SER A 29 41.50 -2.79 -3.30
C SER A 29 40.79 -1.74 -4.14
N GLY A 30 41.44 -0.57 -4.26
CA GLY A 30 41.30 0.30 -5.40
C GLY A 30 41.90 -0.35 -6.66
N CYS A 31 41.21 -0.23 -7.79
CA CYS A 31 41.75 -0.55 -9.09
C CYS A 31 42.78 0.51 -9.49
N GLU A 32 43.96 0.00 -9.81
CA GLU A 32 45.14 0.71 -10.26
C GLU A 32 44.96 1.40 -11.63
N TYR A 33 45.43 2.65 -11.69
CA TYR A 33 45.61 3.42 -12.93
C TYR A 33 46.99 3.08 -13.50
N ALA A 34 47.03 2.54 -14.73
CA ALA A 34 48.26 2.37 -15.49
C ALA A 34 48.25 3.23 -16.76
N GLY A 35 48.99 4.35 -16.68
CA GLY A 35 49.99 4.85 -17.64
C GLY A 35 49.70 4.94 -19.15
N ASP A 36 49.50 6.19 -19.59
CA ASP A 36 50.04 6.92 -20.76
C ASP A 36 50.65 6.21 -21.99
N GLY A 37 50.18 6.62 -23.19
CA GLY A 37 50.95 6.56 -24.45
C GLY A 37 50.12 6.62 -25.74
N SER A 38 50.16 7.73 -26.47
CA SER A 38 49.71 7.88 -27.88
C SER A 38 50.74 8.74 -28.63
N PRO A 39 50.78 8.83 -29.98
CA PRO A 39 50.37 7.94 -31.08
C PRO A 39 51.52 7.78 -32.15
N PRO A 40 51.29 7.25 -33.38
CA PRO A 40 51.01 8.17 -34.51
C PRO A 40 50.00 7.64 -35.56
N GLY A 41 49.31 8.56 -36.27
CA GLY A 41 48.43 8.30 -37.44
C GLY A 41 49.21 8.19 -38.77
N PRO A 42 48.68 8.56 -39.96
CA PRO A 42 47.30 8.69 -40.45
C PRO A 42 47.05 7.87 -41.77
N ALA A 43 45.80 7.79 -42.27
CA ALA A 43 45.41 8.00 -43.70
C ALA A 43 44.15 7.22 -44.17
N ALA A 44 43.23 8.00 -44.74
CA ALA A 44 42.49 7.80 -46.00
C ALA A 44 41.49 6.63 -46.20
N SER A 45 40.24 7.03 -46.50
CA SER A 45 39.10 6.28 -47.04
C SER A 45 39.27 5.79 -48.51
N PRO A 46 38.23 5.25 -49.18
CA PRO A 46 37.85 3.83 -49.38
C PRO A 46 38.10 3.34 -50.84
N PRO A 47 37.74 2.08 -51.21
CA PRO A 47 36.64 1.95 -52.18
C PRO A 47 35.75 0.68 -52.11
N ARG A 48 34.50 0.90 -52.57
CA ARG A 48 33.50 0.07 -53.27
C ARG A 48 33.43 -1.47 -53.10
N SER A 49 32.27 -1.87 -52.61
CA SER A 49 31.28 -2.79 -53.19
C SER A 49 31.74 -3.94 -54.10
N THR A 50 31.54 -5.17 -53.61
CA THR A 50 31.15 -6.33 -54.42
C THR A 50 30.04 -7.12 -53.71
N SER A 51 29.11 -7.54 -54.54
CA SER A 51 27.85 -8.25 -54.32
C SER A 51 28.00 -9.68 -53.79
N GLY A 52 27.09 -10.09 -52.89
CA GLY A 52 26.82 -11.49 -52.54
C GLY A 52 25.66 -11.61 -51.54
N PRO A 53 24.73 -12.58 -51.71
CA PRO A 53 23.34 -12.49 -51.23
C PRO A 53 23.08 -13.18 -49.88
N ASP A 54 21.85 -13.00 -49.38
CA ASP A 54 21.18 -13.74 -48.30
C ASP A 54 21.57 -13.41 -46.86
N ARG A 55 20.94 -12.36 -46.32
CA ARG A 55 20.53 -12.35 -44.92
C ARG A 55 19.07 -11.87 -44.85
N PRO A 56 18.13 -12.69 -44.34
CA PRO A 56 16.73 -12.28 -44.23
C PRO A 56 16.62 -11.10 -43.28
N ASP A 57 15.70 -10.22 -43.64
CA ASP A 57 15.43 -8.92 -43.05
C ASP A 57 15.53 -8.93 -41.52
N SER A 58 16.44 -8.09 -41.01
CA SER A 58 16.36 -7.64 -39.63
C SER A 58 15.07 -6.85 -39.53
N GLY A 59 14.04 -7.50 -38.98
CA GLY A 59 12.72 -6.96 -38.80
C GLY A 59 12.83 -5.58 -38.17
N ASN A 60 12.37 -4.57 -38.91
CA ASN A 60 11.85 -3.36 -38.31
C ASN A 60 10.84 -3.83 -37.25
N ALA A 61 11.24 -3.72 -35.98
CA ALA A 61 10.30 -3.81 -34.89
C ALA A 61 9.16 -2.85 -35.23
N PRO A 62 7.89 -3.27 -35.13
CA PRO A 62 6.80 -2.33 -35.31
C PRO A 62 7.01 -1.23 -34.27
N ASP A 63 7.05 0.02 -34.72
CA ASP A 63 6.89 1.22 -33.90
C ASP A 63 5.63 1.01 -33.06
N SER A 64 5.81 0.40 -31.89
CA SER A 64 4.79 0.39 -30.87
C SER A 64 4.71 1.85 -30.46
N PRO A 65 3.52 2.49 -30.54
CA PRO A 65 3.40 3.88 -30.14
C PRO A 65 3.92 3.97 -28.71
N THR A 66 5.08 4.62 -28.55
CA THR A 66 5.70 4.79 -27.24
C THR A 66 4.78 5.70 -26.46
N VAL A 67 4.00 5.12 -25.54
CA VAL A 67 3.10 5.87 -24.67
C VAL A 67 3.98 6.87 -23.90
N PRO A 68 3.69 8.19 -23.96
CA PRO A 68 4.47 9.17 -23.23
C PRO A 68 4.53 8.80 -21.74
N PRO A 69 5.70 8.91 -21.09
CA PRO A 69 5.87 8.51 -19.69
C PRO A 69 4.86 9.21 -18.76
N GLU A 70 4.42 10.42 -19.11
CA GLU A 70 3.40 11.18 -18.39
C GLU A 70 2.06 10.44 -18.33
N ARG A 71 1.60 9.84 -19.45
CA ARG A 71 0.34 9.10 -19.49
C ARG A 71 0.41 7.83 -18.65
N THR A 72 1.54 7.14 -18.71
CA THR A 72 1.79 5.93 -17.90
C THR A 72 1.82 6.27 -16.40
N ASN A 73 2.44 7.40 -16.04
CA ASN A 73 2.51 7.87 -14.66
C ASN A 73 1.15 8.31 -14.13
N ASP A 74 0.34 9.01 -14.92
CA ASP A 74 -1.03 9.38 -14.53
C ASP A 74 -1.90 8.14 -14.29
N GLU A 75 -1.81 7.13 -15.14
CA GLU A 75 -2.53 5.88 -14.97
C GLU A 75 -2.06 5.11 -13.72
N GLN A 76 -0.75 5.09 -13.46
CA GLN A 76 -0.21 4.48 -12.25
C GLN A 76 -0.65 5.23 -10.99
N LEU A 77 -0.63 6.57 -11.01
CA LEU A 77 -1.10 7.40 -9.90
C LEU A 77 -2.58 7.16 -9.62
N ARG A 78 -3.42 7.11 -10.65
CA ARG A 78 -4.86 6.82 -10.50
C ARG A 78 -5.10 5.41 -9.94
N ARG A 79 -4.28 4.42 -10.32
CA ARG A 79 -4.36 3.08 -9.71
C ARG A 79 -4.04 3.13 -8.21
N LEU A 80 -3.01 3.88 -7.81
CA LEU A 80 -2.63 4.03 -6.41
C LEU A 80 -3.71 4.78 -5.60
N LEU A 81 -4.27 5.85 -6.14
CA LEU A 81 -5.33 6.61 -5.45
C LEU A 81 -6.66 5.85 -5.43
N GLY A 82 -6.88 4.93 -6.36
CA GLY A 82 -8.17 4.29 -6.59
C GLY A 82 -9.16 5.22 -7.31
N PRO A 83 -10.41 4.77 -7.56
CA PRO A 83 -11.45 5.60 -8.18
C PRO A 83 -11.73 6.88 -7.38
N PRO A 84 -12.20 7.96 -8.02
CA PRO A 84 -12.71 9.11 -7.28
C PRO A 84 -13.83 8.69 -6.32
N GLY A 85 -13.89 9.37 -5.18
CA GLY A 85 -14.94 9.17 -4.18
C GLY A 85 -16.26 9.83 -4.63
N THR A 86 -16.95 10.45 -3.69
CA THR A 86 -18.10 11.30 -4.00
C THR A 86 -17.65 12.63 -4.60
N ASP A 87 -18.41 13.20 -5.53
CA ASP A 87 -18.12 14.49 -6.19
C ASP A 87 -17.94 15.69 -5.24
N GLN A 88 -18.29 15.54 -3.95
CA GLN A 88 -18.22 16.60 -2.93
C GLN A 88 -16.85 16.69 -2.22
N LEU A 89 -15.99 15.68 -2.35
CA LEU A 89 -14.68 15.64 -1.68
C LEU A 89 -13.55 15.55 -2.72
N PRO A 90 -12.37 16.11 -2.41
CA PRO A 90 -11.31 16.27 -3.39
C PRO A 90 -10.78 14.93 -3.89
N TYR A 91 -10.59 14.88 -5.20
CA TYR A 91 -9.73 13.94 -5.88
C TYR A 91 -8.82 14.77 -6.79
N VAL A 92 -7.57 14.96 -6.39
CA VAL A 92 -6.65 15.89 -7.06
C VAL A 92 -5.39 15.16 -7.49
N THR A 93 -5.03 15.32 -8.75
CA THR A 93 -3.79 14.80 -9.34
C THR A 93 -3.07 15.94 -10.05
N ALA A 94 -1.75 15.98 -9.97
CA ALA A 94 -0.91 16.92 -10.68
C ALA A 94 0.31 16.21 -11.27
N THR A 95 0.63 16.54 -12.51
CA THR A 95 1.81 16.06 -13.24
C THR A 95 2.75 17.24 -13.39
N GLY A 96 3.98 17.07 -12.93
CA GLY A 96 5.02 18.09 -12.88
C GLY A 96 4.77 19.33 -12.04
N GLY A 97 3.96 19.16 -11.01
CA GLY A 97 3.78 20.13 -9.95
C GLY A 97 3.29 19.47 -8.67
N ALA A 98 3.01 20.31 -7.67
CA ALA A 98 2.35 19.86 -6.45
C ALA A 98 0.85 19.70 -6.71
N ALA A 99 0.28 18.57 -6.32
CA ALA A 99 -1.17 18.47 -6.14
C ALA A 99 -1.52 19.28 -4.88
N ALA A 100 -2.42 20.25 -5.01
CA ALA A 100 -2.81 21.10 -3.90
C ALA A 100 -4.32 21.35 -3.92
N TRP A 101 -4.92 21.41 -2.74
CA TRP A 101 -6.34 21.68 -2.54
C TRP A 101 -6.55 22.39 -1.22
N SER A 102 -7.55 23.26 -1.21
CA SER A 102 -8.01 23.92 0.01
C SER A 102 -9.50 24.18 -0.09
N THR A 103 -10.30 23.62 0.80
CA THR A 103 -11.73 23.96 0.90
C THR A 103 -12.28 23.75 2.30
N GLU A 104 -13.43 24.35 2.57
CA GLU A 104 -14.20 24.07 3.78
C GLU A 104 -14.93 22.74 3.68
N VAL A 105 -14.78 21.92 4.72
CA VAL A 105 -15.38 20.59 4.83
C VAL A 105 -16.19 20.55 6.13
N PRO A 106 -17.35 19.87 6.18
CA PRO A 106 -18.09 19.70 7.42
C PRO A 106 -17.29 19.04 8.54
N ALA A 107 -17.81 19.09 9.77
CA ALA A 107 -17.27 18.28 10.85
C ALA A 107 -17.48 16.79 10.55
N GLY A 108 -16.48 15.96 10.85
CA GLY A 108 -16.52 14.53 10.59
C GLY A 108 -15.15 13.86 10.64
N ASP A 109 -15.17 12.53 10.54
CA ASP A 109 -13.97 11.74 10.31
C ASP A 109 -13.77 11.50 8.81
N TYR A 110 -12.54 11.67 8.35
CA TYR A 110 -12.16 11.48 6.96
C TYR A 110 -10.96 10.55 6.84
N LEU A 111 -10.82 9.93 5.68
CA LEU A 111 -9.63 9.20 5.28
C LEU A 111 -8.98 9.93 4.10
N LEU A 112 -7.77 10.43 4.31
CA LEU A 112 -6.94 11.00 3.25
C LEU A 112 -6.03 9.91 2.69
N THR A 113 -6.13 9.66 1.39
CA THR A 113 -5.20 8.81 0.64
C THR A 113 -4.30 9.71 -0.18
N ALA A 114 -2.98 9.61 -0.04
CA ALA A 114 -2.02 10.31 -0.86
C ALA A 114 -1.11 9.32 -1.59
N ALA A 115 -0.63 9.69 -2.77
CA ALA A 115 0.31 8.90 -3.54
C ALA A 115 1.16 9.78 -4.47
N CYS A 116 2.29 9.24 -4.90
CA CYS A 116 3.11 9.81 -5.97
C CYS A 116 3.77 8.71 -6.79
N VAL A 117 4.23 9.05 -7.99
CA VAL A 117 4.98 8.18 -8.88
C VAL A 117 6.11 8.96 -9.55
N ALA A 118 7.11 8.24 -10.05
CA ALA A 118 8.26 8.79 -10.79
C ALA A 118 9.12 9.78 -9.97
N ALA A 119 9.09 9.62 -8.64
CA ALA A 119 10.06 10.17 -7.71
C ALA A 119 10.44 9.08 -6.70
N GLN A 120 11.42 9.32 -5.83
CA GLN A 120 11.69 8.41 -4.71
C GLN A 120 10.74 8.71 -3.54
N TYR A 121 10.55 9.99 -3.23
CA TYR A 121 9.73 10.45 -2.12
C TYR A 121 8.92 11.69 -2.49
N ALA A 122 7.88 11.97 -1.72
CA ALA A 122 7.12 13.21 -1.73
C ALA A 122 6.89 13.71 -0.31
N VAL A 123 6.61 15.00 -0.17
CA VAL A 123 6.15 15.60 1.08
C VAL A 123 4.64 15.82 0.99
N LEU A 124 3.91 15.26 1.95
CA LEU A 124 2.50 15.53 2.19
C LEU A 124 2.38 16.53 3.35
N GLU A 125 1.84 17.70 3.06
CA GLU A 125 1.46 18.72 4.04
C GLU A 125 -0.07 18.71 4.19
N VAL A 126 -0.55 18.57 5.43
CA VAL A 126 -1.98 18.68 5.75
C VAL A 126 -2.19 19.69 6.86
N ARG A 127 -3.18 20.57 6.68
CA ARG A 127 -3.53 21.61 7.64
C ARG A 127 -5.01 21.58 7.93
N LEU A 128 -5.37 21.46 9.20
CA LEU A 128 -6.75 21.49 9.68
C LEU A 128 -7.03 22.84 10.34
N ALA A 129 -8.03 23.58 9.87
CA ALA A 129 -8.63 24.76 10.51
C ALA A 129 -7.65 25.69 11.27
N GLY A 130 -6.65 26.23 10.58
CA GLY A 130 -5.70 27.19 11.18
C GLY A 130 -4.66 26.58 12.13
N ALA A 131 -4.66 25.27 12.34
CA ALA A 131 -3.59 24.57 13.04
C ALA A 131 -2.27 24.62 12.26
N ALA A 132 -1.18 24.29 12.93
CA ALA A 132 0.11 24.09 12.27
C ALA A 132 0.00 22.97 11.22
N PRO A 133 0.72 23.08 10.09
CA PRO A 133 0.76 22.01 9.11
C PRO A 133 1.41 20.76 9.71
N GLU A 134 0.75 19.61 9.49
CA GLU A 134 1.34 18.29 9.70
C GLU A 134 2.07 17.90 8.41
N GLU A 135 3.38 17.75 8.49
CA GLU A 135 4.21 17.30 7.39
C GLU A 135 4.58 15.83 7.54
N SER A 136 4.51 15.11 6.44
CA SER A 136 4.89 13.71 6.41
C SER A 136 5.54 13.30 5.09
N ASN A 137 6.51 12.40 5.18
CA ASN A 137 7.18 11.84 4.01
C ASN A 137 6.36 10.69 3.43
N LEU A 138 6.26 10.65 2.11
CA LEU A 138 5.56 9.63 1.35
C LEU A 138 6.56 8.94 0.43
N LEU A 139 6.61 7.61 0.48
CA LEU A 139 7.37 6.82 -0.50
C LEU A 139 6.57 6.77 -1.80
N CYS A 140 7.15 7.20 -2.91
CA CYS A 140 6.46 7.10 -4.19
C CYS A 140 6.37 5.65 -4.67
N HIS A 141 5.38 5.39 -5.52
CA HIS A 141 4.91 4.07 -5.91
C HIS A 141 4.23 3.28 -4.78
N ALA A 142 4.05 3.91 -3.62
CA ALA A 142 3.19 3.44 -2.53
C ALA A 142 2.08 4.46 -2.26
N ARG A 143 1.11 4.03 -1.46
CA ARG A 143 0.00 4.85 -0.96
C ARG A 143 0.32 5.21 0.48
N ARG A 144 -0.16 6.36 0.93
CA ARG A 144 -0.20 6.73 2.34
C ARG A 144 -1.63 7.04 2.73
N PHE A 145 -2.08 6.48 3.84
CA PHE A 145 -3.39 6.77 4.40
C PHE A 145 -3.23 7.55 5.70
N MET A 146 -4.18 8.45 5.96
CA MET A 146 -4.24 9.21 7.20
C MET A 146 -5.70 9.44 7.58
N ARG A 147 -6.06 9.05 8.80
CA ARG A 147 -7.35 9.40 9.38
C ARG A 147 -7.31 10.84 9.89
N LEU A 148 -8.28 11.65 9.47
CA LEU A 148 -8.43 13.03 9.89
C LEU A 148 -9.73 13.15 10.70
N ASN A 149 -9.64 13.48 11.98
CA ASN A 149 -10.79 13.90 12.77
C ASN A 149 -10.91 15.42 12.69
N HIS A 150 -11.95 15.90 12.02
CA HIS A 150 -12.10 17.32 11.70
C HIS A 150 -13.34 17.91 12.37
N GLN A 151 -13.18 19.06 13.01
CA GLN A 151 -14.29 19.77 13.68
C GLN A 151 -15.09 20.68 12.73
N GLY A 152 -14.80 20.60 11.43
CA GLY A 152 -15.39 21.44 10.40
C GLY A 152 -14.52 22.66 10.09
N GLY A 153 -14.68 23.19 8.88
CA GLY A 153 -13.93 24.33 8.36
C GLY A 153 -12.85 23.94 7.36
N LEU A 154 -11.87 24.81 7.16
CA LEU A 154 -10.87 24.68 6.11
C LEU A 154 -9.96 23.46 6.33
N ILE A 155 -9.81 22.62 5.30
CA ILE A 155 -8.70 21.68 5.17
C ILE A 155 -7.85 22.13 3.99
N THR A 156 -6.53 22.20 4.19
CA THR A 156 -5.55 22.36 3.13
C THR A 156 -4.70 21.10 3.03
N ALA A 157 -4.57 20.54 1.83
CA ALA A 157 -3.69 19.40 1.57
C ALA A 157 -2.81 19.70 0.36
N ARG A 158 -1.54 19.35 0.47
CA ARG A 158 -0.56 19.49 -0.61
C ARG A 158 0.37 18.29 -0.64
N VAL A 159 0.53 17.69 -1.81
CA VAL A 159 1.54 16.66 -2.06
C VAL A 159 2.54 17.20 -3.07
N THR A 160 3.81 17.20 -2.70
CA THR A 160 4.90 17.68 -3.56
C THR A 160 5.92 16.56 -3.74
N ALA A 161 6.00 16.00 -4.95
CA ALA A 161 7.00 14.99 -5.28
C ALA A 161 8.41 15.61 -5.33
N ALA A 162 9.37 14.96 -4.68
CA ALA A 162 10.78 15.35 -4.74
C ALA A 162 11.44 14.77 -6.00
N ALA A 163 10.96 15.20 -7.16
CA ALA A 163 11.47 14.81 -8.48
C ALA A 163 11.77 16.04 -9.35
N GLU A 164 12.53 15.82 -10.43
CA GLU A 164 12.51 16.76 -11.55
C GLU A 164 11.06 16.92 -12.04
N PRO A 165 10.53 18.16 -12.13
CA PRO A 165 9.10 18.41 -12.32
C PRO A 165 8.53 17.63 -13.50
N ARG A 166 9.22 17.56 -14.63
CA ARG A 166 8.72 17.00 -15.89
C ARG A 166 8.14 15.58 -15.86
N PHE A 167 8.48 14.72 -14.90
CA PHE A 167 8.00 13.32 -14.90
C PHE A 167 7.19 12.91 -13.67
N GLY A 168 7.34 13.62 -12.54
CA GLY A 168 6.65 13.27 -11.30
C GLY A 168 5.15 13.52 -11.39
N ALA A 169 4.35 12.55 -10.94
CA ALA A 169 2.93 12.78 -10.70
C ALA A 169 2.60 12.55 -9.23
N SER A 170 1.79 13.42 -8.66
CA SER A 170 1.36 13.35 -7.26
C SER A 170 -0.13 13.62 -7.14
N GLY A 171 -0.73 13.12 -6.07
CA GLY A 171 -2.14 13.36 -5.85
C GLY A 171 -2.63 12.85 -4.51
N PHE A 172 -3.89 13.17 -4.23
CA PHE A 172 -4.60 12.67 -3.07
C PHE A 172 -6.10 12.62 -3.32
N ARG A 173 -6.76 11.80 -2.51
CA ARG A 173 -8.20 11.66 -2.41
C ARG A 173 -8.60 11.81 -0.95
N LEU A 174 -9.66 12.57 -0.69
CA LEU A 174 -10.33 12.60 0.60
C LEU A 174 -11.66 11.89 0.48
N GLU A 175 -11.98 11.05 1.45
CA GLU A 175 -13.27 10.36 1.53
C GLU A 175 -13.76 10.33 2.98
N PRO A 176 -15.07 10.17 3.23
CA PRO A 176 -15.57 10.02 4.59
C PRO A 176 -14.99 8.74 5.19
N TYR A 177 -14.63 8.78 6.46
CA TYR A 177 -14.20 7.58 7.17
C TYR A 177 -15.41 6.64 7.31
N PRO A 178 -15.28 5.34 7.01
CA PRO A 178 -16.40 4.42 7.06
C PRO A 178 -16.92 4.29 8.49
N ASP A 179 -18.23 4.43 8.67
CA ASP A 179 -18.89 4.12 9.92
C ASP A 179 -18.60 2.67 10.35
N ALA A 180 -18.62 2.42 11.67
CA ALA A 180 -18.65 1.06 12.17
C ALA A 180 -19.83 0.31 11.53
N PRO A 181 -19.68 -0.97 11.18
CA PRO A 181 -20.66 -1.65 10.35
C PRO A 181 -22.04 -1.60 11.01
N GLY A 182 -22.99 -0.95 10.31
CA GLY A 182 -24.41 -1.17 10.52
C GLY A 182 -24.77 -2.57 10.05
N SER A 183 -25.64 -3.25 10.80
CA SER A 183 -25.98 -4.66 10.67
C SER A 183 -26.74 -5.04 9.39
N THR A 184 -26.26 -4.79 8.18
CA THR A 184 -27.02 -5.18 6.98
C THR A 184 -26.12 -5.51 5.79
N ALA A 185 -25.78 -6.79 5.68
CA ALA A 185 -25.33 -7.41 4.43
C ALA A 185 -25.93 -8.83 4.28
N GLU A 186 -27.20 -9.00 4.66
CA GLU A 186 -27.90 -10.30 4.62
C GLU A 186 -27.74 -11.07 3.29
N PRO A 187 -27.79 -10.45 2.09
CA PRO A 187 -27.60 -11.18 0.83
C PRO A 187 -26.21 -11.81 0.68
N ALA A 188 -25.20 -11.23 1.34
CA ALA A 188 -23.83 -11.72 1.31
C ALA A 188 -23.57 -12.80 2.37
N ALA A 189 -24.41 -12.91 3.40
CA ALA A 189 -24.21 -13.84 4.51
C ALA A 189 -24.33 -15.32 4.08
N GLY A 190 -25.31 -15.65 3.23
CA GLY A 190 -25.51 -17.02 2.73
C GLY A 190 -24.33 -17.50 1.88
N TRP A 191 -23.97 -16.75 0.84
CA TRP A 191 -22.80 -17.04 0.01
C TRP A 191 -21.50 -17.06 0.83
N ALA A 192 -21.30 -16.11 1.75
CA ALA A 192 -20.12 -16.12 2.60
C ALA A 192 -20.07 -17.32 3.55
N ALA A 193 -21.21 -17.87 3.97
CA ALA A 193 -21.23 -19.11 4.76
C ALA A 193 -20.78 -20.32 3.93
N GLU A 194 -21.10 -20.35 2.63
CA GLU A 194 -20.60 -21.38 1.71
C GLU A 194 -19.09 -21.25 1.49
N GLN A 195 -18.57 -20.02 1.35
CA GLN A 195 -17.15 -19.78 1.05
C GLN A 195 -16.25 -19.84 2.30
N LEU A 196 -16.66 -19.23 3.41
CA LEU A 196 -15.86 -19.08 4.63
C LEU A 196 -16.22 -20.12 5.71
N GLY A 197 -17.17 -21.01 5.40
CA GLY A 197 -17.79 -21.91 6.35
C GLY A 197 -18.79 -21.20 7.28
N PRO A 198 -19.41 -21.93 8.22
CA PRO A 198 -20.31 -21.35 9.21
C PRO A 198 -19.59 -20.34 10.10
N ALA A 199 -20.31 -19.29 10.50
CA ALA A 199 -19.79 -18.30 11.44
C ALA A 199 -19.47 -18.95 12.79
N GLN A 200 -18.31 -18.62 13.35
CA GLN A 200 -17.85 -19.11 14.64
C GLN A 200 -17.99 -18.04 15.73
N PRO A 201 -18.05 -18.42 17.01
CA PRO A 201 -17.98 -17.47 18.12
C PRO A 201 -16.71 -16.60 18.03
N ALA A 202 -16.84 -15.31 18.33
CA ALA A 202 -15.77 -14.31 18.25
C ALA A 202 -15.16 -14.07 16.85
N GLU A 203 -15.71 -14.68 15.80
CA GLU A 203 -15.36 -14.37 14.42
C GLU A 203 -15.97 -13.03 14.01
N VAL A 204 -15.15 -12.14 13.46
CA VAL A 204 -15.64 -10.91 12.82
C VAL A 204 -15.75 -11.15 11.33
N ARG A 205 -16.93 -10.88 10.76
CA ARG A 205 -17.16 -10.97 9.31
C ARG A 205 -17.43 -9.60 8.72
N GLY A 206 -17.01 -9.42 7.48
CA GLY A 206 -17.34 -8.23 6.71
C GLY A 206 -17.60 -8.55 5.26
N TYR A 207 -18.33 -7.64 4.63
CA TYR A 207 -18.83 -7.79 3.26
C TYR A 207 -18.53 -6.52 2.46
N PRO A 208 -17.25 -6.28 2.09
CA PRO A 208 -16.88 -5.06 1.38
C PRO A 208 -17.63 -4.91 0.07
N VAL A 209 -18.12 -3.70 -0.18
CA VAL A 209 -18.63 -3.31 -1.49
C VAL A 209 -17.42 -2.85 -2.31
N PRO A 210 -17.22 -3.36 -3.55
CA PRO A 210 -16.10 -2.95 -4.37
C PRO A 210 -16.00 -1.42 -4.51
N GLY A 211 -14.78 -0.90 -4.39
CA GLY A 211 -14.46 0.52 -4.44
C GLY A 211 -14.70 1.31 -3.15
N ARG A 212 -15.37 0.73 -2.14
CA ARG A 212 -15.70 1.38 -0.87
C ARG A 212 -14.89 0.80 0.30
N TRP A 213 -14.57 1.62 1.28
CA TRP A 213 -14.04 1.12 2.55
C TRP A 213 -15.13 0.47 3.37
N HIS A 214 -14.77 -0.64 4.01
CA HIS A 214 -15.57 -1.37 4.97
C HIS A 214 -14.80 -1.45 6.29
N ARG A 215 -15.44 -1.12 7.42
CA ARG A 215 -14.86 -1.26 8.74
C ARG A 215 -15.36 -2.55 9.40
N SER A 216 -14.47 -3.34 10.02
CA SER A 216 -14.86 -4.63 10.63
C SER A 216 -15.62 -4.50 11.95
N GLY A 217 -15.52 -3.36 12.62
CA GLY A 217 -15.90 -3.21 14.02
C GLY A 217 -14.87 -3.83 14.97
N PRO A 218 -15.03 -3.64 16.30
CA PRO A 218 -14.10 -4.15 17.30
C PRO A 218 -13.97 -5.67 17.29
N VAL A 219 -12.78 -6.18 17.61
CA VAL A 219 -12.53 -7.62 17.75
C VAL A 219 -12.51 -8.02 19.22
N GLY A 220 -13.06 -9.20 19.54
CA GLY A 220 -13.11 -9.69 20.92
C GLY A 220 -11.73 -10.06 21.48
N SER A 221 -10.81 -10.49 20.62
CA SER A 221 -9.44 -10.89 20.99
C SER A 221 -8.44 -10.24 20.03
N PRO A 222 -7.86 -9.07 20.36
CA PRO A 222 -6.81 -8.44 19.57
C PRO A 222 -5.53 -9.29 19.54
N GLY A 223 -4.71 -9.13 18.50
CA GLY A 223 -3.46 -9.89 18.32
C GLY A 223 -3.27 -10.35 16.89
N MET A 224 -2.55 -11.46 16.68
CA MET A 224 -2.45 -12.09 15.37
C MET A 224 -3.75 -12.81 15.05
N LEU A 225 -4.45 -12.34 14.01
CA LEU A 225 -5.68 -12.94 13.50
C LEU A 225 -5.47 -13.41 12.07
N THR A 226 -6.07 -14.55 11.71
CA THR A 226 -6.17 -15.01 10.34
C THR A 226 -7.31 -14.26 9.65
N LEU A 227 -6.97 -13.41 8.69
CA LEU A 227 -7.88 -12.87 7.70
C LEU A 227 -8.06 -13.90 6.58
N THR A 228 -9.27 -14.45 6.45
CA THR A 228 -9.63 -15.26 5.28
C THR A 228 -10.51 -14.42 4.37
N PHE A 229 -9.99 -14.07 3.20
CA PHE A 229 -10.73 -13.31 2.19
C PHE A 229 -11.25 -14.23 1.10
N ALA A 230 -12.50 -14.05 0.70
CA ALA A 230 -13.15 -14.75 -0.39
C ALA A 230 -13.73 -13.74 -1.39
N CYS A 231 -13.60 -14.05 -2.67
CA CYS A 231 -14.28 -13.32 -3.72
C CYS A 231 -14.79 -14.24 -4.85
N GLU A 232 -15.92 -13.84 -5.45
CA GLU A 232 -16.54 -14.50 -6.59
C GLU A 232 -16.59 -13.53 -7.78
N GLY A 233 -16.09 -13.97 -8.93
CA GLY A 233 -16.00 -13.19 -10.16
C GLY A 233 -15.00 -13.80 -11.14
N THR A 234 -14.95 -13.29 -12.37
CA THR A 234 -14.12 -13.84 -13.45
C THR A 234 -12.68 -13.33 -13.47
N GLY A 235 -12.19 -12.73 -12.38
CA GLY A 235 -10.92 -12.02 -12.38
C GLY A 235 -10.22 -11.97 -11.03
N ALA A 236 -9.20 -11.12 -10.97
CA ALA A 236 -8.48 -10.82 -9.75
C ALA A 236 -8.90 -9.44 -9.22
N VAL A 237 -8.85 -9.28 -7.90
CA VAL A 237 -9.09 -8.03 -7.20
C VAL A 237 -7.81 -7.48 -6.59
N GLU A 238 -7.81 -6.18 -6.30
CA GLU A 238 -6.85 -5.58 -5.39
C GLU A 238 -7.49 -5.48 -4.00
N ILE A 239 -6.78 -5.92 -2.97
CA ILE A 239 -7.20 -5.83 -1.58
C ILE A 239 -6.24 -4.92 -0.81
N THR A 240 -6.82 -3.98 -0.08
CA THR A 240 -6.11 -3.13 0.88
C THR A 240 -6.76 -3.30 2.24
N VAL A 241 -5.94 -3.60 3.23
CA VAL A 241 -6.34 -3.77 4.63
C VAL A 241 -5.47 -2.86 5.47
N LEU A 242 -6.13 -1.97 6.21
CA LEU A 242 -5.47 -1.02 7.10
C LEU A 242 -5.92 -1.27 8.53
N ASN A 243 -5.11 -0.81 9.48
CA ASN A 243 -5.63 -0.56 10.81
C ASN A 243 -6.55 0.69 10.77
N PRO A 244 -7.38 0.92 11.79
CA PRO A 244 -8.26 2.09 11.86
C PRO A 244 -7.56 3.45 11.86
N ASN A 245 -6.25 3.50 12.12
CA ASN A 245 -5.44 4.71 12.09
C ASN A 245 -4.84 5.01 10.70
N GLY A 246 -4.91 4.05 9.77
CA GLY A 246 -4.42 4.19 8.39
C GLY A 246 -3.10 3.47 8.10
N ASP A 247 -2.53 2.70 9.03
CA ASP A 247 -1.33 1.92 8.74
C ASP A 247 -1.68 0.67 7.93
N ASP A 248 -0.87 0.37 6.92
CA ASP A 248 -0.99 -0.83 6.10
C ASP A 248 -0.80 -2.10 6.94
N LEU A 249 -1.78 -3.00 6.90
CA LEU A 249 -1.68 -4.36 7.45
C LEU A 249 -1.47 -5.40 6.35
N LEU A 250 -2.11 -5.17 5.20
CA LEU A 250 -1.98 -6.01 4.01
C LEU A 250 -2.39 -5.20 2.78
N SER A 251 -1.50 -5.13 1.79
CA SER A 251 -1.79 -4.48 0.51
C SER A 251 -1.26 -5.34 -0.62
N GLY A 252 -2.10 -5.64 -1.62
CA GLY A 252 -1.72 -6.51 -2.73
C GLY A 252 -2.64 -6.43 -3.94
N SER A 253 -2.03 -6.39 -5.12
CA SER A 253 -2.73 -6.46 -6.41
C SER A 253 -2.81 -7.91 -6.91
N GLY A 254 -3.89 -8.25 -7.62
CA GLY A 254 -3.97 -9.51 -8.36
C GLY A 254 -4.39 -10.70 -7.52
N PHE A 255 -5.17 -10.48 -6.46
CA PHE A 255 -5.76 -11.54 -5.66
C PHE A 255 -6.81 -12.30 -6.47
N PRO A 256 -6.59 -13.58 -6.85
CA PRO A 256 -7.49 -14.30 -7.75
C PRO A 256 -8.78 -14.71 -7.02
N CYS A 257 -9.93 -14.51 -7.67
CA CYS A 257 -11.22 -15.00 -7.16
C CYS A 257 -11.41 -16.51 -7.39
N GLY A 258 -12.29 -17.11 -6.59
CA GLY A 258 -12.70 -18.51 -6.70
C GLY A 258 -12.36 -19.39 -5.49
N ALA A 259 -11.32 -19.08 -4.73
CA ALA A 259 -10.99 -19.81 -3.50
C ALA A 259 -10.65 -18.85 -2.36
N PRO A 260 -11.15 -19.08 -1.12
CA PRO A 260 -10.76 -18.31 0.05
C PRO A 260 -9.24 -18.38 0.27
N ARG A 261 -8.61 -17.25 0.62
CA ARG A 261 -7.19 -17.23 0.99
C ARG A 261 -7.01 -16.71 2.42
N PRO A 262 -6.41 -17.52 3.30
CA PRO A 262 -6.02 -17.08 4.63
C PRO A 262 -4.70 -16.31 4.60
N THR A 263 -4.57 -15.31 5.46
CA THR A 263 -3.32 -14.61 5.75
C THR A 263 -3.37 -14.09 7.19
N ASP A 264 -2.27 -14.21 7.93
CA ASP A 264 -2.21 -13.73 9.31
C ASP A 264 -1.80 -12.26 9.34
N ILE A 265 -2.56 -11.44 10.07
CA ILE A 265 -2.33 -10.01 10.21
C ILE A 265 -2.42 -9.58 11.69
N PRO A 266 -1.64 -8.58 12.13
CA PRO A 266 -1.77 -8.01 13.47
C PRO A 266 -2.98 -7.08 13.52
N VAL A 267 -3.97 -7.41 14.35
CA VAL A 267 -5.23 -6.66 14.49
C VAL A 267 -5.36 -6.08 15.89
N GLY A 268 -5.59 -4.77 15.97
CA GLY A 268 -5.86 -4.05 17.23
C GLY A 268 -7.32 -4.17 17.68
N PRO A 269 -7.68 -3.63 18.85
CA PRO A 269 -9.02 -3.75 19.42
C PRO A 269 -10.12 -3.14 18.56
N ASP A 270 -9.81 -2.13 17.76
CA ASP A 270 -10.76 -1.43 16.90
C ASP A 270 -11.02 -2.14 15.55
N GLY A 271 -10.37 -3.28 15.31
CA GLY A 271 -10.51 -4.09 14.11
C GLY A 271 -9.66 -3.60 12.94
N ILE A 272 -10.21 -3.68 11.72
CA ILE A 272 -9.54 -3.31 10.46
C ILE A 272 -10.46 -2.48 9.55
N LEU A 273 -9.84 -1.79 8.60
CA LEU A 273 -10.48 -1.24 7.41
C LEU A 273 -10.12 -2.13 6.21
N VAL A 274 -11.09 -2.47 5.37
CA VAL A 274 -10.89 -3.29 4.17
C VAL A 274 -11.48 -2.56 2.98
N ARG A 275 -10.71 -2.47 1.89
CA ARG A 275 -11.20 -2.01 0.59
C ARG A 275 -10.81 -3.03 -0.46
N VAL A 276 -11.77 -3.32 -1.33
CA VAL A 276 -11.57 -4.21 -2.47
C VAL A 276 -11.80 -3.40 -3.72
N ASP A 277 -10.80 -3.25 -4.56
CA ASP A 277 -10.93 -2.63 -5.87
C ASP A 277 -10.99 -3.74 -6.94
N SER A 278 -11.94 -3.64 -7.88
CA SER A 278 -12.05 -4.57 -9.01
C SER A 278 -12.04 -3.79 -10.32
N ILE A 279 -11.20 -4.25 -11.26
CA ILE A 279 -11.14 -3.73 -12.64
C ILE A 279 -12.20 -4.42 -13.53
N HIS A 280 -12.70 -5.58 -13.10
CA HIS A 280 -13.64 -6.40 -13.87
C HIS A 280 -15.01 -6.53 -13.17
N ALA A 281 -15.99 -7.06 -13.91
CA ALA A 281 -17.41 -7.31 -13.61
C ALA A 281 -17.75 -7.59 -12.12
N PRO A 282 -18.99 -7.37 -11.63
CA PRO A 282 -19.28 -7.24 -10.21
C PRO A 282 -18.75 -8.43 -9.40
N VAL A 283 -17.86 -8.12 -8.46
CA VAL A 283 -17.24 -9.11 -7.58
C VAL A 283 -18.02 -9.11 -6.26
N ARG A 284 -18.48 -10.29 -5.84
CA ARG A 284 -18.96 -10.46 -4.45
C ARG A 284 -17.75 -10.72 -3.58
N THR A 285 -17.68 -10.05 -2.43
CA THR A 285 -16.53 -10.17 -1.54
C THR A 285 -17.00 -10.37 -0.11
N ALA A 286 -16.26 -11.19 0.63
CA ALA A 286 -16.45 -11.39 2.05
C ALA A 286 -15.10 -11.68 2.69
N TYR A 287 -14.99 -11.39 3.99
CA TYR A 287 -13.87 -11.84 4.79
C TYR A 287 -14.31 -12.29 6.17
N SER A 288 -13.45 -13.08 6.80
CA SER A 288 -13.52 -13.43 8.22
C SER A 288 -12.20 -13.11 8.91
N LEU A 289 -12.27 -12.66 10.17
CA LEU A 289 -11.17 -12.58 11.10
C LEU A 289 -11.36 -13.58 12.23
N LYS A 290 -10.37 -14.44 12.44
CA LYS A 290 -10.35 -15.46 13.51
C LYS A 290 -9.00 -15.44 14.22
N PRO A 291 -8.91 -15.84 15.50
CA PRO A 291 -7.62 -16.05 16.15
C PRO A 291 -6.73 -16.98 15.32
N SER A 292 -5.48 -16.58 15.07
CA SER A 292 -4.54 -17.42 14.35
C SER A 292 -4.25 -18.69 15.17
N ALA A 293 -4.14 -19.84 14.51
CA ALA A 293 -4.01 -21.15 15.16
C ALA A 293 -2.76 -21.32 16.08
N GLY A 294 -1.82 -20.36 16.05
CA GLY A 294 -0.64 -20.32 16.93
C GLY A 294 -0.72 -19.29 18.07
N SER A 295 -1.83 -18.59 18.25
CA SER A 295 -2.01 -17.52 19.26
C SER A 295 -2.63 -18.02 20.58
N GLY A 296 -2.25 -19.22 21.01
CA GLY A 296 -2.66 -19.75 22.32
C GLY A 296 -1.93 -19.01 23.45
N PHE A 297 -2.68 -18.24 24.23
CA PHE A 297 -2.35 -17.95 25.63
C PHE A 297 -2.88 -19.07 26.52
#